data_AF-A0A2N7DP14-F1
#
_entry.id   AF-A0A2N7DP14-F1
#
_cell.length_a   1.000
_cell.length_b   1.000
_cell.length_c   1.000
_cell.angle_alpha   90.00
_cell.angle_beta   90.00
_cell.angle_gamma   90.00
#
_symmetry.space_group_name_H-M   'P 1'
#
loop_
_entity.id
_entity.type
_entity.pdbx_description
1 polymer ?
#
loop_
_entity_poly.entity_id
_entity_poly.type
_entity_poly.pdbx_seq_one_letter_code
_entity_poly.pdbx_strand_id
1 'polypeptide(L)'
;MKTLKIMLALAMLSFASLSAQAVEIRDYHKDVIGKDCKACHDQGMKQYPSDESCLACHNVDDLAEQTSRSEEDKWQNPHNNLHYGKELPCQECHSEHKAKKPLCSNCHTFEYGKHKE
;
A
#
# COMPACT_ATOMS: atom_id res chain seq x y z
N MET A 1 55.35 0.75 2.72
CA MET A 1 54.41 1.13 3.81
C MET A 1 53.52 2.33 3.48
N LYS A 2 54.04 3.43 2.89
CA LYS A 2 53.21 4.59 2.48
C LYS A 2 52.20 4.25 1.38
N THR A 3 52.61 3.47 0.38
CA THR A 3 51.75 2.99 -0.71
C THR A 3 50.61 2.06 -0.23
N LEU A 4 50.89 1.18 0.73
CA LEU A 4 49.88 0.32 1.36
C LEU A 4 48.85 1.12 2.16
N LYS A 5 49.28 2.18 2.87
CA LYS A 5 48.38 3.10 3.59
C LYS A 5 47.49 3.91 2.65
N ILE A 6 48.02 4.32 1.48
CA ILE A 6 47.25 5.05 0.46
C ILE A 6 46.21 4.14 -0.20
N MET A 7 46.56 2.87 -0.50
CA MET A 7 45.59 1.91 -1.05
C MET A 7 44.50 1.51 -0.04
N LEU A 8 44.83 1.39 1.25
CA LEU A 8 43.83 1.13 2.30
C LEU A 8 42.86 2.31 2.47
N ALA A 9 43.36 3.56 2.36
CA ALA A 9 42.53 4.76 2.45
C ALA A 9 41.59 4.93 1.25
N LEU A 10 42.03 4.53 0.04
CA LEU A 10 41.20 4.59 -1.17
C LEU A 10 40.11 3.50 -1.18
N ALA A 11 40.37 2.33 -0.58
CA ALA A 11 39.40 1.24 -0.46
C ALA A 11 38.30 1.50 0.60
N MET A 12 38.54 2.38 1.57
CA MET A 12 37.51 2.78 2.55
C MET A 12 36.53 3.82 2.02
N LEU A 13 36.88 4.58 0.97
CA LEU A 13 36.00 5.60 0.38
C LEU A 13 34.90 5.00 -0.53
N SER A 14 35.09 3.78 -1.03
CA SER A 14 34.16 3.12 -1.96
C SER A 14 33.01 2.36 -1.28
N PHE A 15 32.94 2.32 0.05
CA PHE A 15 31.86 1.66 0.80
C PHE A 15 30.78 2.61 1.34
N ALA A 16 30.87 3.92 1.08
CA ALA A 16 29.93 4.92 1.61
C ALA A 16 28.60 5.03 0.85
N SER A 17 28.38 4.23 -0.20
CA SER A 17 27.21 4.34 -1.09
C SER A 17 26.17 3.24 -0.84
N LEU A 18 25.88 2.89 0.42
CA LEU A 18 24.65 2.14 0.71
C LEU A 18 23.51 3.16 0.85
N SER A 19 22.94 3.57 -0.29
CA SER A 19 21.69 4.34 -0.25
C SER A 19 20.62 3.44 0.38
N ALA A 20 20.14 3.79 1.57
CA ALA A 20 18.89 3.26 2.06
C ALA A 20 17.81 3.62 1.03
N GLN A 21 17.38 2.63 0.24
CA GLN A 21 16.26 2.81 -0.66
C GLN A 21 15.04 3.01 0.23
N ALA A 22 14.63 4.26 0.43
CA ALA A 22 13.37 4.56 1.09
C ALA A 22 12.26 3.95 0.24
N VAL A 23 11.45 3.11 0.85
CA VAL A 23 10.25 2.60 0.19
C VAL A 23 9.28 3.77 0.09
N GLU A 24 8.84 4.10 -1.13
CA GLU A 24 7.90 5.19 -1.35
C GLU A 24 6.54 4.88 -0.69
N ILE A 25 6.00 5.92 -0.05
CA ILE A 25 4.66 5.95 0.53
C ILE A 25 3.84 6.86 -0.39
N ARG A 26 2.62 6.45 -0.72
CA ARG A 26 1.72 7.20 -1.59
C ARG A 26 1.38 8.53 -0.96
N ASP A 27 1.30 9.56 -1.79
CA ASP A 27 1.14 10.95 -1.35
C ASP A 27 -0.03 11.13 -0.36
N TYR A 28 -1.16 10.49 -0.61
CA TYR A 28 -2.35 10.63 0.23
C TYR A 28 -2.23 10.01 1.64
N HIS A 29 -1.45 8.95 1.81
CA HIS A 29 -1.17 8.44 3.16
C HIS A 29 -0.04 9.23 3.80
N LYS A 30 1.00 9.59 3.03
CA LYS A 30 2.12 10.40 3.49
C LYS A 30 1.68 11.74 4.09
N ASP A 31 0.64 12.38 3.56
CA ASP A 31 0.11 13.63 4.09
C ASP A 31 -0.54 13.49 5.48
N VAL A 32 -0.99 12.27 5.84
CA VAL A 32 -1.67 11.99 7.12
C VAL A 32 -0.73 11.31 8.12
N ILE A 33 0.09 10.33 7.68
CA ILE A 33 0.95 9.52 8.55
C ILE A 33 2.43 9.94 8.51
N GLY A 34 2.82 10.79 7.56
CA GLY A 34 4.19 11.23 7.37
C GLY A 34 5.14 10.07 7.06
N LYS A 35 6.07 9.79 7.99
CA LYS A 35 7.07 8.72 7.88
C LYS A 35 6.87 7.63 8.94
N ASP A 36 5.70 7.58 9.58
CA ASP A 36 5.45 6.57 10.61
C ASP A 36 5.07 5.22 9.97
N CYS A 37 6.08 4.43 9.64
CA CYS A 37 5.88 3.10 9.07
C CYS A 37 5.05 2.17 9.98
N LYS A 38 5.01 2.44 11.30
CA LYS A 38 4.25 1.61 12.26
C LYS A 38 2.75 1.86 12.17
N ALA A 39 2.31 2.94 11.53
CA ALA A 39 0.89 3.19 11.28
C ALA A 39 0.23 2.04 10.49
N CYS A 40 1.00 1.35 9.63
CA CYS A 40 0.53 0.20 8.86
C CYS A 40 1.25 -1.11 9.21
N HIS A 41 2.55 -1.09 9.54
CA HIS A 41 3.31 -2.32 9.77
C HIS A 41 3.11 -2.93 11.16
N ASP A 42 1.89 -3.37 11.45
CA ASP A 42 1.51 -4.00 12.72
C ASP A 42 1.94 -5.48 12.82
N GLN A 43 2.07 -6.16 11.68
CA GLN A 43 2.56 -7.55 11.57
C GLN A 43 4.05 -7.63 11.21
N GLY A 44 4.74 -6.49 11.16
CA GLY A 44 6.17 -6.37 10.83
C GLY A 44 6.45 -5.88 9.40
N MET A 45 7.69 -5.43 9.18
CA MET A 45 8.08 -4.65 7.99
C MET A 45 8.02 -5.38 6.65
N LYS A 46 7.96 -6.71 6.65
CA LYS A 46 7.93 -7.55 5.44
C LYS A 46 6.65 -8.37 5.32
N GLN A 47 5.68 -8.10 6.18
CA GLN A 47 4.36 -8.73 6.15
C GLN A 47 3.34 -7.73 5.63
N TYR A 48 2.23 -8.23 5.10
CA TYR A 48 1.09 -7.38 4.82
C TYR A 48 0.54 -6.82 6.14
N PRO A 49 0.03 -5.58 6.13
CA PRO A 49 -0.70 -5.04 7.27
C PRO A 49 -1.95 -5.89 7.51
N SER A 50 -2.43 -5.87 8.74
CA SER A 50 -3.80 -6.34 9.03
C SER A 50 -4.84 -5.34 8.52
N ASP A 51 -6.09 -5.78 8.39
CA ASP A 51 -7.18 -4.87 8.06
C ASP A 51 -7.40 -3.83 9.17
N GLU A 52 -7.09 -4.16 10.43
CA GLU A 52 -7.17 -3.23 11.56
C GLU A 52 -6.33 -1.98 11.34
N SER A 53 -5.19 -2.08 10.65
CA SER A 53 -4.36 -0.92 10.32
C SER A 53 -5.07 0.07 9.40
N CYS A 54 -5.91 -0.42 8.48
CA CYS A 54 -6.75 0.41 7.62
C CYS A 54 -7.97 0.94 8.38
N LEU A 55 -8.62 0.05 9.13
CA LEU A 55 -9.87 0.32 9.84
C LEU A 55 -9.71 1.27 11.04
N ALA A 56 -8.49 1.44 11.55
CA ALA A 56 -8.17 2.45 12.55
C ALA A 56 -8.49 3.89 12.08
N CYS A 57 -8.47 4.13 10.78
CA CYS A 57 -8.72 5.44 10.17
C CYS A 57 -9.92 5.44 9.21
N HIS A 58 -10.23 4.31 8.58
CA HIS A 58 -11.29 4.20 7.57
C HIS A 58 -12.42 3.28 8.04
N ASN A 59 -13.63 3.83 8.18
CA ASN A 59 -14.81 3.02 8.50
C ASN A 59 -15.33 2.31 7.23
N VAL A 60 -15.43 0.98 7.25
CA VAL A 60 -15.87 0.19 6.09
C VAL A 60 -17.31 0.49 5.65
N ASP A 61 -18.19 0.84 6.58
CA ASP A 61 -19.57 1.19 6.25
C ASP A 61 -19.63 2.52 5.49
N ASP A 62 -18.85 3.51 5.93
CA ASP A 62 -18.73 4.80 5.24
C ASP A 62 -18.11 4.63 3.84
N LEU A 63 -17.11 3.76 3.70
CA LEU A 63 -16.51 3.44 2.40
C LEU A 63 -17.55 2.79 1.47
N ALA A 64 -18.31 1.82 1.97
CA ALA A 64 -19.36 1.14 1.21
C ALA A 64 -20.47 2.10 0.77
N GLU A 65 -20.85 3.05 1.62
CA GLU A 65 -21.82 4.10 1.26
C GLU A 65 -21.27 5.03 0.18
N GLN A 66 -20.04 5.53 0.36
CA GLN A 66 -19.39 6.45 -0.59
C GLN A 66 -19.11 5.82 -1.96
N THR A 67 -18.96 4.50 -2.02
CA THR A 67 -18.78 3.74 -3.26
C THR A 67 -20.03 2.99 -3.69
N SER A 68 -21.19 3.36 -3.13
CA SER A 68 -22.47 2.84 -3.59
C SER A 68 -22.67 3.07 -5.09
N ARG A 69 -23.43 2.16 -5.68
CA ARG A 69 -23.80 2.18 -7.10
C ARG A 69 -25.30 2.22 -7.26
N SER A 70 -25.77 2.38 -8.49
CA SER A 70 -27.18 2.25 -8.83
C SER A 70 -27.75 0.91 -8.33
N GLU A 71 -29.06 0.81 -8.18
CA GLU A 71 -29.70 -0.44 -7.76
C GLU A 71 -29.39 -1.62 -8.70
N GLU A 72 -29.24 -1.36 -10.00
CA GLU A 72 -28.85 -2.36 -11.01
C GLU A 72 -27.41 -2.86 -10.80
N ASP A 73 -26.49 -1.97 -10.44
CA ASP A 73 -25.07 -2.26 -10.29
C ASP A 73 -24.63 -2.40 -8.82
N LYS A 74 -25.56 -2.49 -7.87
CA LYS A 74 -25.25 -2.42 -6.42
C LYS A 74 -24.22 -3.45 -5.97
N TRP A 75 -24.22 -4.62 -6.61
CA TRP A 75 -23.31 -5.72 -6.34
C TRP A 75 -21.88 -5.52 -6.88
N GLN A 76 -21.67 -4.49 -7.70
CA GLN A 76 -20.36 -4.07 -8.20
C GLN A 76 -19.67 -3.08 -7.24
N ASN A 77 -20.31 -2.72 -6.11
CA ASN A 77 -19.70 -1.88 -5.09
C ASN A 77 -18.42 -2.55 -4.55
N PRO A 78 -17.23 -1.93 -4.72
CA PRO A 78 -15.96 -2.59 -4.38
C PRO A 78 -15.80 -2.85 -2.88
N HIS A 79 -16.51 -2.10 -2.03
CA HIS A 79 -16.47 -2.24 -0.58
C HIS A 79 -17.73 -2.91 0.00
N ASN A 80 -18.65 -3.39 -0.84
CA ASN A 80 -19.79 -4.22 -0.45
C ASN A 80 -20.28 -5.07 -1.64
N ASN A 81 -19.49 -6.06 -2.03
CA ASN A 81 -19.70 -6.82 -3.26
C ASN A 81 -20.43 -8.15 -3.04
N LEU A 82 -20.88 -8.78 -4.13
CA LEU A 82 -21.65 -10.03 -4.08
C LEU A 82 -20.92 -11.21 -3.43
N HIS A 83 -19.61 -11.33 -3.66
CA HIS A 83 -18.85 -12.51 -3.27
C HIS A 83 -18.38 -12.46 -1.82
N TYR A 84 -18.00 -11.27 -1.36
CA TYR A 84 -17.29 -11.08 -0.09
C TYR A 84 -17.99 -10.08 0.84
N GLY A 85 -19.09 -9.45 0.40
CA GLY A 85 -19.71 -8.36 1.16
C GLY A 85 -18.69 -7.27 1.48
N LYS A 86 -18.57 -6.97 2.78
CA LYS A 86 -17.65 -5.97 3.35
C LYS A 86 -16.39 -6.59 3.95
N GLU A 87 -16.18 -7.90 3.80
CA GLU A 87 -15.14 -8.65 4.51
C GLU A 87 -13.91 -8.97 3.64
N LEU A 88 -13.86 -8.47 2.40
CA LEU A 88 -12.68 -8.65 1.56
C LEU A 88 -11.50 -7.84 2.14
N PRO A 89 -10.33 -8.45 2.38
CA PRO A 89 -9.23 -7.73 2.99
C PRO A 89 -8.72 -6.57 2.15
N CYS A 90 -8.37 -5.46 2.79
CA CYS A 90 -8.11 -4.17 2.14
C CYS A 90 -6.99 -4.28 1.09
N GLN A 91 -5.93 -4.98 1.47
CA GLN A 91 -4.73 -5.26 0.68
C GLN A 91 -5.01 -6.09 -0.57
N GLU A 92 -6.18 -6.74 -0.71
CA GLU A 92 -6.52 -7.50 -1.92
C GLU A 92 -6.72 -6.60 -3.14
N CYS A 93 -7.05 -5.33 -2.93
CA CYS A 93 -7.17 -4.32 -3.99
C CYS A 93 -6.18 -3.16 -3.81
N HIS A 94 -5.92 -2.73 -2.57
CA HIS A 94 -5.12 -1.54 -2.28
C HIS A 94 -3.69 -1.91 -1.90
N SER A 95 -2.70 -1.36 -2.60
CA SER A 95 -1.28 -1.57 -2.27
C SER A 95 -0.54 -0.26 -2.16
N GLU A 96 0.30 -0.15 -1.12
CA GLU A 96 1.03 1.06 -0.81
C GLU A 96 2.33 1.17 -1.61
N HIS A 97 3.11 0.10 -1.64
CA HIS A 97 4.48 0.12 -2.16
C HIS A 97 4.62 -0.40 -3.60
N LYS A 98 3.50 -0.69 -4.27
CA LYS A 98 3.46 -1.14 -5.66
C LYS A 98 2.08 -0.86 -6.25
N ALA A 99 2.03 -0.76 -7.58
CA ALA A 99 0.75 -0.64 -8.26
C ALA A 99 -0.08 -1.93 -8.12
N LYS A 100 -1.38 -1.80 -7.87
CA LYS A 100 -2.30 -2.95 -7.79
C LYS A 100 -3.68 -2.65 -8.38
N LYS A 101 -4.13 -3.54 -9.27
CA LYS A 101 -5.46 -3.50 -9.85
C LYS A 101 -6.51 -4.03 -8.86
N PRO A 102 -7.77 -3.59 -8.96
CA PRO A 102 -8.86 -4.18 -8.18
C PRO A 102 -8.99 -5.68 -8.46
N LEU A 103 -9.19 -6.48 -7.41
CA LEU A 103 -9.36 -7.94 -7.52
C LEU A 103 -10.46 -8.32 -8.54
N CYS A 104 -11.55 -7.55 -8.58
CA CYS A 104 -12.69 -7.78 -9.45
C CYS A 104 -12.32 -7.78 -10.94
N SER A 105 -11.28 -7.03 -11.33
CA SER A 105 -10.84 -6.90 -12.72
C SER A 105 -10.25 -8.19 -13.30
N ASN A 106 -9.96 -9.18 -12.46
CA ASN A 106 -9.53 -10.50 -12.91
C ASN A 106 -10.66 -11.29 -13.61
N CYS A 107 -11.92 -10.97 -13.32
CA CYS A 107 -13.09 -11.69 -13.86
C CYS A 107 -14.14 -10.76 -14.48
N HIS A 108 -14.18 -9.49 -14.08
CA HIS A 108 -15.19 -8.52 -14.51
C HIS A 108 -14.56 -7.32 -15.20
N THR A 109 -15.35 -6.65 -16.03
CA THR A 109 -14.97 -5.43 -16.74
C THR A 109 -15.60 -4.19 -16.08
N PHE A 110 -15.69 -4.18 -14.76
CA PHE A 110 -16.25 -3.05 -14.00
C PHE A 110 -15.27 -1.89 -13.97
N GLU A 111 -15.77 -0.68 -14.19
CA GLU A 111 -14.95 0.54 -14.18
C GLU A 111 -14.94 1.19 -12.80
N TYR A 112 -13.76 1.31 -12.18
CA TYR A 112 -13.58 1.95 -10.87
C TYR A 112 -12.78 3.25 -11.01
N GLY A 113 -13.39 4.28 -11.60
CA GLY A 113 -12.69 5.53 -11.95
C GLY A 113 -12.06 6.32 -10.77
N LYS A 114 -12.44 6.01 -9.52
CA LYS A 114 -11.84 6.57 -8.31
C LYS A 114 -10.68 5.75 -7.75
N HIS A 115 -10.51 4.50 -8.18
CA HIS A 115 -9.40 3.66 -7.74
C HIS A 115 -8.08 4.21 -8.31
N LYS A 116 -7.05 4.24 -7.46
CA LYS A 116 -5.70 4.64 -7.86
C LYS A 116 -4.82 3.41 -7.74
N GLU A 117 -4.36 2.93 -8.89
CA GLU A 117 -3.33 1.89 -8.94
C GLU A 117 -2.02 2.41 -8.35
#